data_AF-A0A914XQE4-F1
#
_entry.id   AF-A0A914XQE4-F1
#
_cell.length_a   1.000
_cell.length_b   1.000
_cell.length_c   1.000
_cell.angle_alpha   90.00
_cell.angle_beta   90.00
_cell.angle_gamma   90.00
#
_symmetry.space_group_name_H-M   'P 1'
#
loop_
_entity.id
_entity.type
_entity.pdbx_description
1 polymer ?
#
loop_
_entity_poly.entity_id
_entity_poly.type
_entity_poly.pdbx_seq_one_letter_code
_entity_poly.pdbx_strand_id
1 'polypeptide(L)'
;MLNILKQSNEHLEGNPNKTVLLQGEDGKTQVFVNNDEQFIRSHYINGKSFEDIGDGKNEIEFELPFRLHKDSTSLISSAGGSLAPALPCISYHNHVWWFWTYELSFKDDNGVIKVSFTLKSIGPTDHPTIDLPRGALGENIPRTQMAPNLQNPILHIGEQTFKLSTILGTPDRSYFIADFSTLEEFKAHFTEEIPFLSLNVTFAISTSYFDVESLSGINQPITDIVPKGVNETLGKIINGEKVNGADFVLTFGDSSKNDSVEFYVHRAALARTSSTLGQLFVTKMNPPGDQILVPTAEDRFIFPHLQPQDAKFFLTYFYTQQITLPHFGAFARVGRVFCMVAERPQVFHLFKQWQRLLVENLLNAKKNTKDSNLVIEESVKALIGIYSAPYGGLPVAKRVASSLLADKISQWDAESKNLVTSLRDDPNFKQYDLGKFLPGVVRLQHFISAVKKTGI
;
A
#
# COMPACT_ATOMS: atom_id res chain seq x y z
N MET A 1 5.79 -21.50 3.04
CA MET A 1 4.45 -20.90 3.25
C MET A 1 4.18 -19.72 2.32
N LEU A 2 5.02 -18.67 2.28
CA LEU A 2 4.83 -17.53 1.35
C LEU A 2 4.85 -17.92 -0.15
N ASN A 3 5.78 -18.80 -0.56
CA ASN A 3 5.79 -19.37 -1.93
C ASN A 3 4.52 -20.19 -2.25
N ILE A 4 3.93 -20.80 -1.22
CA ILE A 4 2.75 -21.65 -1.36
C ILE A 4 1.47 -20.80 -1.44
N LEU A 5 1.41 -19.69 -0.70
CA LEU A 5 0.39 -18.65 -0.84
C LEU A 5 0.44 -17.96 -2.22
N LYS A 6 1.60 -17.93 -2.89
CA LYS A 6 1.70 -17.43 -4.28
C LYS A 6 1.04 -18.40 -5.26
N GLN A 7 1.37 -19.70 -5.17
CA GLN A 7 0.80 -20.76 -6.01
C GLN A 7 -0.71 -20.97 -5.78
N SER A 8 -1.20 -20.72 -4.55
CA SER A 8 -2.62 -20.84 -4.23
C SER A 8 -3.48 -19.82 -4.98
N ASN A 9 -2.99 -18.59 -5.14
CA ASN A 9 -3.74 -17.52 -5.83
C ASN A 9 -3.87 -17.76 -7.34
N GLU A 10 -2.92 -18.48 -7.97
CA GLU A 10 -2.97 -18.82 -9.40
C GLU A 10 -3.96 -19.97 -9.71
N HIS A 11 -4.30 -20.80 -8.72
CA HIS A 11 -5.18 -21.97 -8.90
C HIS A 11 -6.66 -21.73 -8.54
N LEU A 12 -6.97 -20.63 -7.85
CA LEU A 12 -8.33 -20.32 -7.38
C LEU A 12 -9.26 -19.73 -8.45
N GLU A 13 -8.75 -19.35 -9.63
CA GLU A 13 -9.54 -18.76 -10.72
C GLU A 13 -10.51 -19.74 -11.43
N GLY A 14 -10.47 -21.05 -11.13
CA GLY A 14 -11.14 -22.07 -11.94
C GLY A 14 -12.30 -22.86 -11.33
N ASN A 15 -12.46 -22.94 -10.00
CA ASN A 15 -13.57 -23.69 -9.36
C ASN A 15 -13.73 -23.34 -7.86
N PRO A 16 -14.87 -22.78 -7.42
CA PRO A 16 -15.06 -22.31 -6.03
C PRO A 16 -15.21 -23.43 -4.98
N ASN A 17 -15.36 -24.70 -5.38
CA ASN A 17 -15.55 -25.82 -4.44
C ASN A 17 -14.35 -26.76 -4.33
N LYS A 18 -13.20 -26.41 -4.91
CA LYS A 18 -12.05 -27.33 -5.00
C LYS A 18 -11.00 -26.99 -3.96
N THR A 19 -10.83 -27.88 -2.96
CA THR A 19 -9.64 -27.88 -2.10
C THR A 19 -8.42 -28.29 -2.93
N VAL A 20 -7.36 -27.48 -2.94
CA VAL A 20 -6.10 -27.81 -3.60
C VAL A 20 -5.02 -28.11 -2.55
N LEU A 21 -4.40 -29.28 -2.67
CA LEU A 21 -3.21 -29.63 -1.90
C LEU A 21 -1.97 -29.07 -2.58
N LEU A 22 -1.26 -28.16 -1.91
CA LEU A 22 0.05 -27.69 -2.31
C LEU A 22 1.09 -28.29 -1.37
N GLN A 23 2.07 -28.99 -1.92
CA GLN A 23 3.17 -29.54 -1.14
C GLN A 23 4.34 -28.54 -1.15
N GLY A 24 4.87 -28.24 0.04
CA GLY A 24 6.06 -27.43 0.20
C GLY A 24 7.30 -28.11 -0.36
N GLU A 25 8.32 -27.31 -0.68
CA GLU A 25 9.61 -27.78 -1.22
C GLU A 25 10.35 -28.75 -0.26
N ASP A 26 10.01 -28.73 1.03
CA ASP A 26 10.54 -29.65 2.04
C ASP A 26 9.91 -31.05 2.01
N GLY A 27 8.90 -31.27 1.14
CA GLY A 27 8.16 -32.53 1.02
C GLY A 27 7.29 -32.89 2.21
N LYS A 28 7.34 -32.12 3.30
CA LYS A 28 6.66 -32.38 4.59
C LYS A 28 5.54 -31.40 4.87
N THR A 29 5.72 -30.14 4.48
CA THR A 29 4.68 -29.12 4.59
C THR A 29 3.63 -29.39 3.52
N GLN A 30 2.39 -29.61 3.95
CA GLN A 30 1.23 -29.62 3.08
C GLN A 30 0.41 -28.36 3.39
N VAL A 31 -0.04 -27.66 2.36
CA VAL A 31 -0.91 -26.48 2.48
C VAL A 31 -2.17 -26.77 1.70
N PHE A 32 -3.29 -26.52 2.36
CA PHE A 32 -4.60 -26.85 1.82
C PHE A 32 -5.30 -25.53 1.49
N VAL A 33 -5.53 -25.33 0.20
CA VAL A 33 -6.12 -24.10 -0.32
C VAL A 33 -7.61 -24.35 -0.48
N ASN A 34 -8.43 -23.75 0.38
CA ASN A 34 -9.88 -23.65 0.21
C ASN A 34 -10.24 -22.29 -0.41
N ASN A 35 -11.20 -22.26 -1.33
CA ASN A 35 -11.76 -21.01 -1.81
C ASN A 35 -12.87 -20.53 -0.86
N ASP A 36 -12.52 -19.66 0.07
CA ASP A 36 -13.47 -19.14 1.07
C ASP A 36 -14.16 -17.83 0.64
N GLU A 37 -13.90 -17.31 -0.57
CA GLU A 37 -14.34 -15.97 -1.01
C GLU A 37 -15.87 -15.82 -1.07
N GLN A 38 -16.60 -16.88 -1.42
CA GLN A 38 -18.05 -16.79 -1.67
C GLN A 38 -18.92 -16.72 -0.40
N PHE A 39 -18.33 -16.86 0.80
CA PHE A 39 -19.10 -16.97 2.05
C PHE A 39 -18.72 -15.93 3.12
N ILE A 40 -18.04 -14.86 2.72
CA ILE A 40 -17.66 -13.78 3.63
C ILE A 40 -18.88 -12.86 3.84
N ARG A 41 -19.41 -12.84 5.08
CA ARG A 41 -20.43 -11.87 5.47
C ARG A 41 -19.76 -10.51 5.67
N SER A 42 -20.22 -9.50 4.93
CA SER A 42 -19.78 -8.12 5.20
C SER A 42 -20.26 -7.66 6.57
N HIS A 43 -19.39 -7.02 7.34
CA HIS A 43 -19.74 -6.38 8.62
C HIS A 43 -20.13 -4.89 8.47
N TYR A 44 -20.10 -4.36 7.24
CA TYR A 44 -20.33 -2.94 6.92
C TYR A 44 -21.58 -2.72 6.06
N ILE A 45 -22.56 -3.62 6.16
CA ILE A 45 -23.75 -3.75 5.28
C ILE A 45 -24.60 -2.47 5.14
N ASN A 46 -24.47 -1.49 6.05
CA ASN A 46 -25.27 -0.26 6.05
C ASN A 46 -24.51 0.97 5.50
N GLY A 47 -23.43 0.78 4.75
CA GLY A 47 -22.62 1.90 4.23
C GLY A 47 -21.91 2.69 5.33
N LYS A 48 -21.66 2.06 6.48
CA LYS A 48 -20.84 2.65 7.54
C LYS A 48 -19.38 2.73 7.09
N SER A 49 -18.68 3.76 7.55
CA SER A 49 -17.26 3.87 7.24
C SER A 49 -16.48 2.75 7.92
N PHE A 50 -15.41 2.28 7.28
CA PHE A 50 -14.43 1.42 7.93
C PHE A 50 -13.87 2.02 9.22
N GLU A 51 -13.97 3.32 9.43
CA GLU A 51 -13.45 4.01 10.60
C GLU A 51 -14.44 4.18 11.75
N ASP A 52 -15.70 3.76 11.58
CA ASP A 52 -16.75 3.94 12.57
C ASP A 52 -16.58 2.99 13.77
N ILE A 53 -15.70 3.37 14.70
CA ILE A 53 -15.59 2.83 16.05
C ILE A 53 -15.87 4.00 17.00
N GLY A 54 -16.92 3.93 17.82
CA GLY A 54 -17.35 5.10 18.64
C GLY A 54 -16.22 5.75 19.45
N ASP A 55 -16.35 7.06 19.71
CA ASP A 55 -15.29 7.90 20.31
C ASP A 55 -14.78 7.40 21.67
N GLY A 56 -13.51 7.69 21.97
CA GLY A 56 -12.93 7.59 23.32
C GLY A 56 -12.33 6.23 23.70
N LYS A 57 -12.07 5.36 22.74
CA LYS A 57 -11.64 3.98 22.98
C LYS A 57 -10.13 3.81 22.83
N ASN A 58 -9.49 3.15 23.80
CA ASN A 58 -8.02 2.98 23.82
C ASN A 58 -7.58 1.73 23.05
N GLU A 59 -8.51 0.81 22.83
CA GLU A 59 -8.26 -0.46 22.15
C GLU A 59 -9.38 -0.77 21.15
N ILE A 60 -9.01 -1.53 20.12
CA ILE A 60 -9.91 -2.00 19.08
C ILE A 60 -9.91 -3.52 19.12
N GLU A 61 -11.08 -4.09 19.35
CA GLU A 61 -11.30 -5.52 19.25
C GLU A 61 -11.56 -5.92 17.81
N PHE A 62 -10.88 -6.98 17.39
CA PHE A 62 -11.06 -7.63 16.12
C PHE A 62 -11.49 -9.06 16.35
N GLU A 63 -12.46 -9.52 15.55
CA GLU A 63 -12.85 -10.92 15.46
C GLU A 63 -12.54 -11.38 14.02
N LEU A 64 -11.51 -12.22 13.88
CA LEU A 64 -11.06 -12.80 12.62
C LEU A 64 -11.78 -14.13 12.38
N PRO A 65 -12.69 -14.23 11.39
CA PRO A 65 -13.45 -15.46 11.16
C PRO A 65 -12.75 -16.34 10.13
N PHE A 66 -11.78 -17.14 10.57
CA PHE A 66 -11.17 -18.13 9.68
C PHE A 66 -12.14 -19.29 9.47
N ARG A 67 -12.16 -19.87 8.27
CA ARG A 67 -13.04 -21.00 7.95
C ARG A 67 -12.23 -22.21 7.54
N LEU A 68 -12.76 -23.39 7.86
CA LEU A 68 -12.19 -24.68 7.52
C LEU A 68 -13.30 -25.61 7.03
N HIS A 69 -13.10 -26.24 5.88
CA HIS A 69 -14.04 -27.24 5.36
C HIS A 69 -13.69 -28.64 5.89
N LYS A 70 -14.69 -29.50 6.09
CA LYS A 70 -14.50 -30.87 6.60
C LYS A 70 -13.52 -31.69 5.75
N ASP A 71 -13.54 -31.52 4.43
CA ASP A 71 -12.68 -32.25 3.49
C ASP A 71 -11.19 -31.90 3.65
N SER A 72 -10.88 -30.72 4.21
CA SER A 72 -9.50 -30.38 4.55
C SER A 72 -8.96 -31.27 5.67
N THR A 73 -9.82 -31.79 6.55
CA THR A 73 -9.43 -32.66 7.65
C THR A 73 -9.40 -34.15 7.28
N SER A 74 -10.16 -34.57 6.26
CA SER A 74 -10.20 -35.96 5.79
C SER A 74 -8.92 -36.36 5.07
N LEU A 75 -8.19 -35.39 4.52
CA LEU A 75 -6.90 -35.58 3.86
C LEU A 75 -5.73 -35.74 4.84
N ILE A 76 -5.93 -35.45 6.14
CA ILE A 76 -4.94 -35.69 7.19
C ILE A 76 -5.06 -37.14 7.64
N SER A 77 -4.15 -37.97 7.13
CA SER A 77 -4.06 -39.41 7.42
C SER A 77 -2.88 -39.79 8.31
N SER A 78 -1.95 -38.88 8.59
CA SER A 78 -0.75 -39.14 9.41
C SER A 78 -0.21 -37.87 10.09
N ALA A 79 0.58 -38.06 11.15
CA ALA A 79 1.25 -36.98 11.86
C ALA A 79 2.38 -36.33 11.03
N GLY A 80 2.66 -35.05 11.31
CA GLY A 80 3.70 -34.26 10.64
C GLY A 80 3.19 -33.31 9.56
N GLY A 81 1.88 -33.30 9.28
CA GLY A 81 1.24 -32.33 8.38
C GLY A 81 0.84 -31.01 9.06
N SER A 82 0.45 -30.04 8.24
CA SER A 82 -0.12 -28.76 8.65
C SER A 82 -1.32 -28.39 7.77
N LEU A 83 -2.27 -27.61 8.28
CA LEU A 83 -3.32 -26.93 7.48
C LEU A 83 -3.15 -25.43 7.65
N ALA A 84 -3.25 -24.66 6.57
CA ALA A 84 -3.27 -23.20 6.60
C ALA A 84 -4.30 -22.70 5.58
N PRO A 85 -4.96 -21.55 5.80
CA PRO A 85 -5.96 -21.05 4.88
C PRO A 85 -5.33 -20.50 3.61
N ALA A 86 -6.13 -20.43 2.55
CA ALA A 86 -5.76 -19.79 1.30
C ALA A 86 -5.66 -18.26 1.42
N LEU A 87 -6.58 -17.67 2.19
CA LEU A 87 -6.74 -16.23 2.33
C LEU A 87 -6.42 -15.79 3.76
N PRO A 88 -5.66 -14.70 3.91
CA PRO A 88 -5.43 -14.10 5.22
C PRO A 88 -6.63 -13.27 5.69
N CYS A 89 -6.68 -12.98 6.98
CA CYS A 89 -7.54 -11.95 7.56
C CYS A 89 -6.74 -10.68 7.84
N ILE A 90 -7.41 -9.55 8.04
CA ILE A 90 -6.78 -8.24 8.21
C ILE A 90 -7.26 -7.56 9.50
N SER A 91 -6.35 -7.00 10.29
CA SER A 91 -6.68 -5.98 11.29
C SER A 91 -6.45 -4.61 10.69
N TYR A 92 -7.52 -3.82 10.50
CA TYR A 92 -7.50 -2.51 9.84
C TYR A 92 -8.16 -1.42 10.69
N HIS A 93 -7.45 -0.29 10.85
CA HIS A 93 -8.03 0.97 11.30
C HIS A 93 -7.14 2.15 10.89
N ASN A 94 -7.77 3.30 10.65
CA ASN A 94 -7.13 4.58 10.33
C ASN A 94 -6.04 4.44 9.26
N HIS A 95 -6.38 3.74 8.16
CA HIS A 95 -5.49 3.52 7.01
C HIS A 95 -4.22 2.70 7.30
N VAL A 96 -4.10 2.12 8.49
CA VAL A 96 -3.03 1.22 8.91
C VAL A 96 -3.60 -0.18 9.03
N TRP A 97 -2.86 -1.18 8.55
CA TRP A 97 -3.30 -2.56 8.63
C TRP A 97 -2.19 -3.59 8.75
N TRP A 98 -2.59 -4.77 9.19
CA TRP A 98 -1.74 -5.94 9.33
C TRP A 98 -2.51 -7.21 8.97
N PHE A 99 -1.87 -8.11 8.21
CA PHE A 99 -2.46 -9.39 7.80
C PHE A 99 -2.06 -10.53 8.73
N TRP A 100 -3.01 -11.44 8.91
CA TRP A 100 -2.93 -12.61 9.77
C TRP A 100 -3.37 -13.85 9.01
N THR A 101 -2.75 -14.98 9.31
CA THR A 101 -3.19 -16.30 8.84
C THR A 101 -3.14 -17.28 10.01
N TYR A 102 -3.67 -18.48 9.84
CA TYR A 102 -3.53 -19.54 10.83
C TYR A 102 -2.78 -20.74 10.27
N GLU A 103 -2.27 -21.57 11.19
CA GLU A 103 -1.78 -22.89 10.89
C GLU A 103 -2.29 -23.87 11.96
N LEU A 104 -2.94 -24.95 11.54
CA LEU A 104 -3.16 -26.12 12.37
C LEU A 104 -2.00 -27.09 12.13
N SER A 105 -1.38 -27.60 13.19
CA SER A 105 -0.31 -28.59 13.09
C SER A 105 -0.71 -29.88 13.82
N PHE A 106 -0.29 -31.00 13.25
CA PHE A 106 -0.70 -32.34 13.68
C PHE A 106 0.51 -33.13 14.14
N LYS A 107 0.55 -33.46 15.42
CA LYS A 107 1.67 -34.16 16.05
C LYS A 107 1.21 -35.49 16.62
N ASP A 108 1.97 -36.55 16.40
CA ASP A 108 1.76 -37.82 17.09
C ASP A 108 2.29 -37.71 18.52
N ASP A 109 1.45 -38.03 19.49
CA ASP A 109 1.82 -38.22 20.88
C ASP A 109 1.30 -39.59 21.33
N ASN A 110 2.19 -40.58 21.35
CA ASN A 110 1.94 -41.96 21.77
C ASN A 110 0.76 -42.65 21.03
N GLY A 111 0.65 -42.46 19.71
CA GLY A 111 -0.39 -43.06 18.88
C GLY A 111 -1.68 -42.22 18.82
N VAL A 112 -1.72 -41.07 19.47
CA VAL A 112 -2.83 -40.10 19.41
C VAL A 112 -2.36 -38.86 18.67
N ILE A 113 -3.05 -38.51 17.59
CA ILE A 113 -2.75 -37.27 16.84
C ILE A 113 -3.33 -36.09 17.61
N LYS A 114 -2.47 -35.19 18.07
CA LYS A 114 -2.80 -33.92 18.72
C LYS A 114 -2.84 -32.78 17.71
N VAL A 115 -3.75 -31.84 17.92
CA VAL A 115 -3.96 -30.65 17.09
C VAL A 115 -3.48 -29.43 17.85
N SER A 116 -2.60 -28.66 17.22
CA SER A 116 -2.12 -27.36 17.71
C SER A 116 -2.54 -26.26 16.76
N PHE A 117 -2.83 -25.06 17.28
CA PHE A 117 -3.21 -23.90 16.47
C PHE A 117 -2.15 -22.81 16.61
N THR A 118 -1.79 -22.17 15.50
CA THR A 118 -0.91 -21.01 15.45
C THR A 118 -1.55 -19.89 14.65
N LEU A 119 -1.78 -18.73 15.28
CA LEU A 119 -2.02 -17.47 14.59
C LEU A 119 -0.69 -16.88 14.13
N LYS A 120 -0.49 -16.82 12.82
CA LYS A 120 0.72 -16.27 12.21
C LYS A 120 0.48 -14.86 11.73
N SER A 121 1.37 -13.98 12.15
CA SER A 121 1.53 -12.64 11.58
C SER A 121 2.17 -12.78 10.19
N ILE A 122 1.56 -12.16 9.17
CA ILE A 122 2.10 -12.17 7.80
C ILE A 122 2.90 -10.90 7.53
N GLY A 123 2.36 -9.75 7.96
CA GLY A 123 2.94 -8.47 7.58
C GLY A 123 1.89 -7.46 7.13
N PRO A 124 2.35 -6.31 6.63
CA PRO A 124 1.47 -5.27 6.13
C PRO A 124 1.00 -5.55 4.69
N THR A 125 1.37 -6.69 4.09
CA THR A 125 0.92 -7.15 2.76
C THR A 125 0.52 -8.62 2.82
N ASP A 126 -0.51 -8.96 2.06
CA ASP A 126 -0.97 -10.32 1.76
C ASP A 126 -0.11 -11.03 0.69
N HIS A 127 0.78 -10.30 0.02
CA HIS A 127 1.71 -10.79 -1.01
C HIS A 127 3.12 -10.21 -0.80
N PRO A 128 3.93 -10.79 0.10
CA PRO A 128 5.34 -10.43 0.13
C PRO A 128 5.98 -10.83 -1.21
N THR A 129 6.39 -9.82 -1.98
CA THR A 129 7.09 -10.01 -3.24
C THR A 129 8.55 -10.31 -2.93
N ILE A 130 9.04 -11.47 -3.36
CA ILE A 130 10.43 -11.88 -3.12
C ILE A 130 11.37 -11.18 -4.11
N ASP A 131 10.90 -10.88 -5.32
CA ASP A 131 11.68 -10.19 -6.35
C ASP A 131 11.22 -8.74 -6.52
N LEU A 132 12.13 -7.81 -6.26
CA LEU A 132 11.91 -6.40 -6.52
C LEU A 132 12.03 -6.13 -8.04
N PRO A 133 11.06 -5.43 -8.65
CA PRO A 133 11.16 -5.08 -10.05
C PRO A 133 12.36 -4.16 -10.30
N ARG A 134 12.94 -4.22 -11.50
CA ARG A 134 14.05 -3.35 -11.89
C ARG A 134 13.66 -1.87 -11.70
N GLY A 135 14.51 -1.13 -11.00
CA GLY A 135 14.26 0.29 -10.70
C GLY A 135 13.40 0.54 -9.46
N ALA A 136 13.03 -0.48 -8.69
CA ALA A 136 12.38 -0.32 -7.40
C ALA A 136 13.27 0.44 -6.39
N LEU A 137 12.63 1.20 -5.51
CA LEU A 137 13.29 1.87 -4.38
C LEU A 137 13.25 1.02 -3.09
N GLY A 138 12.52 -0.09 -3.13
CA GLY A 138 12.38 -1.06 -2.06
C GLY A 138 11.06 -1.79 -2.16
N GLU A 139 10.72 -2.51 -1.11
CA GLU A 139 9.41 -3.15 -0.98
C GLU A 139 8.29 -2.12 -0.83
N ASN A 140 7.09 -2.46 -1.30
CA ASN A 140 5.90 -1.63 -1.15
C ASN A 140 5.26 -1.80 0.26
N ILE A 141 6.09 -1.71 1.30
CA ILE A 141 5.67 -1.79 2.71
C ILE A 141 6.27 -0.64 3.53
N PRO A 142 5.58 -0.17 4.58
CA PRO A 142 6.15 0.82 5.49
C PRO A 142 7.26 0.17 6.31
N ARG A 143 8.51 0.60 6.12
CA ARG A 143 9.71 -0.05 6.69
C ARG A 143 9.75 -0.09 8.21
N THR A 144 9.03 0.80 8.88
CA THR A 144 9.01 0.92 10.34
C THR A 144 7.82 0.18 10.99
N GLN A 145 6.90 -0.36 10.18
CA GLN A 145 5.73 -1.04 10.71
C GLN A 145 6.09 -2.46 11.13
N MET A 146 5.90 -2.78 12.40
CA MET A 146 6.08 -4.12 12.97
C MET A 146 4.74 -4.74 13.34
N ALA A 147 4.72 -6.05 13.60
CA ALA A 147 3.52 -6.74 14.05
C ALA A 147 2.97 -6.12 15.35
N PRO A 148 1.65 -5.88 15.44
CA PRO A 148 1.05 -5.30 16.65
C PRO A 148 1.10 -6.29 17.81
N ASN A 149 1.10 -5.76 19.02
CA ASN A 149 0.88 -6.56 20.22
C ASN A 149 -0.61 -6.84 20.35
N LEU A 150 -0.97 -8.12 20.49
CA LEU A 150 -2.33 -8.56 20.71
C LEU A 150 -2.61 -8.65 22.21
N GLN A 151 -3.68 -7.99 22.65
CA GLN A 151 -4.21 -8.13 24.00
C GLN A 151 -5.29 -9.21 24.01
N ASN A 152 -5.19 -10.12 25.00
CA ASN A 152 -6.12 -11.23 25.20
C ASN A 152 -6.48 -12.01 23.92
N PRO A 153 -5.49 -12.51 23.14
CA PRO A 153 -5.78 -13.30 21.96
C PRO A 153 -6.44 -14.62 22.35
N ILE A 154 -7.62 -14.88 21.80
CA ILE A 154 -8.47 -16.02 22.12
C ILE A 154 -8.95 -16.66 20.82
N LEU A 155 -8.91 -17.99 20.75
CA LEU A 155 -9.52 -18.79 19.70
C LEU A 155 -10.85 -19.36 20.20
N HIS A 156 -11.91 -19.21 19.40
CA HIS A 156 -13.21 -19.82 19.62
C HIS A 156 -13.50 -20.86 18.56
N ILE A 157 -13.92 -22.05 18.99
CA ILE A 157 -14.34 -23.16 18.14
C ILE A 157 -15.69 -23.67 18.67
N GLY A 158 -16.77 -23.31 18.00
CA GLY A 158 -18.12 -23.53 18.55
C GLY A 158 -18.28 -22.81 19.89
N GLU A 159 -18.63 -23.53 20.95
CA GLU A 159 -18.76 -23.00 22.32
C GLU A 159 -17.44 -23.03 23.11
N GLN A 160 -16.38 -23.62 22.57
CA GLN A 160 -15.10 -23.77 23.25
C GLN A 160 -14.21 -22.54 23.04
N THR A 161 -13.48 -22.16 24.09
CA THR A 161 -12.63 -20.97 24.11
C THR A 161 -11.23 -21.33 24.59
N PHE A 162 -10.22 -20.92 23.83
CA PHE A 162 -8.82 -21.24 24.09
C PHE A 162 -7.95 -19.98 24.08
N LYS A 163 -7.15 -19.76 25.13
CA LYS A 163 -6.26 -18.59 25.24
C LYS A 163 -4.95 -18.83 24.48
N LEU A 164 -4.62 -17.93 23.56
CA LEU A 164 -3.39 -18.00 22.77
C LEU A 164 -2.21 -17.42 23.56
N SER A 165 -1.07 -18.10 23.49
CA SER A 165 0.19 -17.66 24.09
C SER A 165 1.15 -17.13 23.03
N THR A 166 1.94 -16.12 23.34
CA THR A 166 2.94 -15.60 22.40
C THR A 166 4.09 -16.60 22.20
N ILE A 167 4.51 -16.83 20.95
CA ILE A 167 5.71 -17.61 20.65
C ILE A 167 6.93 -16.71 20.86
N LEU A 168 7.68 -16.95 21.95
CA LEU A 168 8.92 -16.23 22.24
C LEU A 168 10.00 -16.53 21.18
N GLY A 169 10.75 -15.50 20.78
CA GLY A 169 11.90 -15.63 19.89
C GLY A 169 11.58 -15.67 18.38
N THR A 170 10.31 -15.49 17.99
CA THR A 170 9.95 -15.31 16.56
C THR A 170 10.01 -13.83 16.17
N PRO A 171 10.64 -13.47 15.03
CA PRO A 171 10.69 -12.07 14.56
C PRO A 171 9.28 -11.51 14.29
N ASP A 172 8.35 -12.38 13.91
CA ASP A 172 7.08 -11.99 13.32
C ASP A 172 5.94 -11.85 14.36
N ARG A 173 6.19 -12.16 15.64
CA ARG A 173 5.18 -12.21 16.73
C ARG A 173 3.96 -13.08 16.40
N SER A 174 4.16 -14.40 16.40
CA SER A 174 3.06 -15.37 16.29
C SER A 174 2.52 -15.80 17.65
N TYR A 175 1.28 -16.30 17.67
CA TYR A 175 0.59 -16.75 18.87
C TYR A 175 0.12 -18.19 18.67
N PHE A 176 0.19 -19.02 19.71
CA PHE A 176 -0.06 -20.45 19.59
C PHE A 176 -0.79 -21.04 20.79
N ILE A 177 -1.41 -22.19 20.54
CA ILE A 177 -1.89 -23.12 21.55
C ILE A 177 -1.46 -24.50 21.12
N ALA A 178 -0.70 -25.17 22.00
CA ALA A 178 -0.28 -26.54 21.79
C ALA A 178 -1.39 -27.51 22.24
N ASP A 179 -1.57 -28.56 21.45
CA ASP A 179 -2.30 -29.78 21.79
C ASP A 179 -3.69 -29.52 22.41
N PHE A 180 -4.44 -28.55 21.86
CA PHE A 180 -5.72 -28.10 22.41
C PHE A 180 -6.84 -29.15 22.25
N SER A 181 -6.66 -30.09 21.32
CA SER A 181 -7.60 -31.17 21.04
C SER A 181 -6.90 -32.36 20.38
N THR A 182 -7.51 -33.54 20.44
CA THR A 182 -7.14 -34.67 19.56
C THR A 182 -7.75 -34.50 18.17
N LEU A 183 -7.19 -35.17 17.15
CA LEU A 183 -7.75 -35.11 15.79
C LEU A 183 -9.19 -35.65 15.73
N GLU A 184 -9.51 -36.66 16.54
CA GLU A 184 -10.86 -37.24 16.60
C GLU A 184 -11.87 -36.24 17.18
N GLU A 185 -11.55 -35.62 18.31
CA GLU A 185 -12.35 -34.55 18.91
C GLU A 185 -12.50 -33.35 17.97
N PHE A 186 -11.41 -32.94 17.31
CA PHE A 186 -11.46 -31.85 16.34
C PHE A 186 -12.36 -32.18 15.14
N LYS A 187 -12.29 -33.42 14.62
CA LYS A 187 -13.14 -33.89 13.53
C LYS A 187 -14.62 -33.98 13.93
N ALA A 188 -14.92 -34.21 15.21
CA ALA A 188 -16.28 -34.28 15.71
C ALA A 188 -17.05 -32.95 15.61
N HIS A 189 -16.35 -31.82 15.42
CA HIS A 189 -16.99 -30.53 15.13
C HIS A 189 -17.63 -30.45 13.73
N PHE A 190 -17.26 -31.36 12.82
CA PHE A 190 -17.86 -31.44 11.49
C PHE A 190 -19.02 -32.45 11.49
N THR A 191 -20.15 -32.06 10.91
CA THR A 191 -21.30 -32.95 10.68
C THR A 191 -21.72 -32.89 9.21
N GLU A 192 -22.63 -33.76 8.76
CA GLU A 192 -23.18 -33.65 7.40
C GLU A 192 -23.87 -32.31 7.17
N GLU A 193 -24.51 -31.77 8.21
CA GLU A 193 -25.21 -30.48 8.21
C GLU A 193 -24.27 -29.28 8.42
N ILE A 194 -23.09 -29.50 9.04
CA ILE A 194 -22.07 -28.48 9.31
C ILE A 194 -20.77 -28.84 8.58
N PRO A 195 -20.68 -28.58 7.26
CA PRO A 195 -19.50 -28.89 6.48
C PRO A 195 -18.34 -27.89 6.70
N PHE A 196 -18.61 -26.74 7.34
CA PHE A 196 -17.63 -25.71 7.63
C PHE A 196 -17.54 -25.44 9.14
N LEU A 197 -16.32 -25.34 9.65
CA LEU A 197 -16.01 -24.91 10.99
C LEU A 197 -15.44 -23.49 10.95
N SER A 198 -15.97 -22.61 11.80
CA SER A 198 -15.41 -21.27 12.03
C SER A 198 -14.40 -21.32 13.17
N LEU A 199 -13.16 -20.93 12.87
CA LEU A 199 -12.08 -20.70 13.82
C LEU A 199 -12.00 -19.20 14.08
N ASN A 200 -12.81 -18.71 15.03
CA ASN A 200 -12.91 -17.28 15.29
C ASN A 200 -11.82 -16.84 16.26
N VAL A 201 -10.93 -15.97 15.82
CA VAL A 201 -9.87 -15.43 16.68
C VAL A 201 -10.22 -14.01 17.11
N THR A 202 -10.37 -13.79 18.41
CA THR A 202 -10.64 -12.47 18.99
C THR A 202 -9.42 -11.92 19.70
N PHE A 203 -9.11 -10.65 19.51
CA PHE A 203 -8.05 -9.94 20.24
C PHE A 203 -8.29 -8.44 20.19
N ALA A 204 -7.62 -7.70 21.08
CA ALA A 204 -7.58 -6.25 21.02
C ALA A 204 -6.19 -5.71 20.63
N ILE A 205 -6.18 -4.58 19.91
CA ILE A 205 -4.96 -3.84 19.56
C ILE A 205 -5.14 -2.38 20.00
N SER A 206 -4.11 -1.79 20.60
CA SER A 206 -4.13 -0.37 20.98
C SER A 206 -4.37 0.53 19.77
N THR A 207 -5.23 1.56 19.92
CA THR A 207 -5.48 2.56 18.88
C THR A 207 -4.21 3.28 18.43
N SER A 208 -3.23 3.45 19.32
CA SER A 208 -1.91 4.05 19.01
C SER A 208 -1.12 3.31 17.94
N TYR A 209 -1.37 2.01 17.73
CA TYR A 209 -0.75 1.24 16.65
C TYR A 209 -1.20 1.74 15.26
N PHE A 210 -2.41 2.28 15.16
CA PHE A 210 -3.04 2.70 13.92
C PHE A 210 -2.79 4.20 13.61
N ASP A 211 -1.68 4.75 14.07
CA ASP A 211 -1.31 6.14 13.80
C ASP A 211 -0.65 6.29 12.41
N VAL A 212 -1.46 6.66 11.41
CA VAL A 212 -1.02 6.93 10.04
C VAL A 212 -0.14 8.18 9.94
N GLU A 213 -0.30 9.17 10.83
CA GLU A 213 0.49 10.41 10.80
C GLU A 213 1.94 10.12 11.24
N SER A 214 2.11 9.31 12.29
CA SER A 214 3.41 8.78 12.70
C SER A 214 4.03 7.90 11.61
N LEU A 215 3.23 7.04 10.96
CA LEU A 215 3.73 6.14 9.91
C LEU A 215 4.18 6.88 8.63
N SER A 216 3.49 7.97 8.29
CA SER A 216 3.78 8.81 7.11
C SER A 216 4.87 9.84 7.38
N GLY A 217 5.17 10.14 8.64
CA GLY A 217 6.15 11.15 9.03
C GLY A 217 5.64 12.59 8.87
N ILE A 218 4.32 12.79 8.81
CA ILE A 218 3.68 14.11 8.75
C ILE A 218 4.06 14.97 9.95
N ASN A 219 4.22 14.36 11.12
CA ASN A 219 4.56 15.05 12.36
C ASN A 219 6.04 15.49 12.44
N GLN A 220 6.87 15.16 11.44
CA GLN A 220 8.25 15.64 11.39
C GLN A 220 8.29 17.08 10.87
N PRO A 221 8.94 18.04 11.55
CA PRO A 221 9.06 19.40 11.04
C PRO A 221 9.84 19.41 9.72
N ILE A 222 9.35 20.18 8.75
CA ILE A 222 10.12 20.47 7.54
C ILE A 222 11.12 21.57 7.91
N THR A 223 12.42 21.25 7.91
CA THR A 223 13.46 22.27 7.99
C THR A 223 13.55 22.99 6.65
N ASP A 224 12.68 23.97 6.44
CA ASP A 224 12.72 24.86 5.29
C ASP A 224 13.52 26.10 5.63
N ILE A 225 14.79 26.14 5.21
CA ILE A 225 15.57 27.38 5.23
C ILE A 225 15.42 28.04 3.86
N VAL A 226 14.34 28.80 3.68
CA VAL A 226 14.18 29.64 2.48
C VAL A 226 14.95 30.95 2.69
N PRO A 227 16.00 31.25 1.88
CA PRO A 227 16.70 32.51 2.01
C PRO A 227 15.77 33.70 1.69
N LYS A 228 15.90 34.81 2.44
CA LYS A 228 15.11 36.03 2.21
C LYS A 228 15.29 36.53 0.76
N GLY A 229 14.18 36.88 0.10
CA GLY A 229 14.16 37.41 -1.28
C GLY A 229 14.04 36.35 -2.39
N VAL A 230 14.32 35.07 -2.10
CA VAL A 230 14.25 34.00 -3.11
C VAL A 230 12.84 33.81 -3.67
N ASN A 231 11.81 33.97 -2.84
CA ASN A 231 10.42 33.78 -3.27
C ASN A 231 9.96 34.82 -4.29
N GLU A 232 10.44 36.07 -4.22
CA GLU A 232 10.07 37.10 -5.19
C GLU A 232 10.73 36.84 -6.55
N THR A 233 12.03 36.53 -6.55
CA THR A 233 12.76 36.14 -7.76
C THR A 233 12.14 34.89 -8.39
N LEU A 234 11.87 33.85 -7.60
CA LEU A 234 11.25 32.62 -8.07
C LEU A 234 9.87 32.87 -8.67
N GLY A 235 9.05 33.74 -8.04
CA GLY A 235 7.75 34.12 -8.57
C GLY A 235 7.83 34.75 -9.96
N LYS A 236 8.74 35.70 -10.16
CA LYS A 236 9.00 36.33 -11.47
C LYS A 236 9.42 35.31 -12.52
N ILE A 237 10.36 34.42 -12.18
CA ILE A 237 10.83 33.37 -13.10
C ILE A 237 9.67 32.44 -13.49
N ILE A 238 8.87 31.96 -12.52
CA ILE A 238 7.74 31.06 -12.80
C ILE A 238 6.71 31.71 -13.72
N ASN A 239 6.56 33.04 -13.66
CA ASN A 239 5.69 33.80 -14.57
C ASN A 239 6.32 34.08 -15.95
N GLY A 240 7.52 33.57 -16.23
CA GLY A 240 8.25 33.76 -17.49
C GLY A 240 8.99 35.10 -17.59
N GLU A 241 9.06 35.87 -16.51
CA GLU A 241 9.77 37.16 -16.52
C GLU A 241 11.28 36.97 -16.48
N LYS A 242 12.00 37.79 -17.25
CA LYS A 242 13.46 37.83 -17.19
C LYS A 242 13.90 38.59 -15.94
N VAL A 243 14.51 37.87 -14.99
CA VAL A 243 15.04 38.44 -13.76
C VAL A 243 16.46 39.00 -13.92
N ASN A 244 16.81 39.98 -13.09
CA ASN A 244 18.14 40.58 -13.07
C ASN A 244 19.22 39.53 -12.79
N GLY A 245 20.26 39.51 -13.61
CA GLY A 245 21.38 38.57 -13.45
C GLY A 245 21.13 37.16 -14.00
N ALA A 246 19.97 36.89 -14.63
CA ALA A 246 19.75 35.63 -15.32
C ALA A 246 20.79 35.43 -16.46
N ASP A 247 21.49 34.31 -16.41
CA ASP A 247 22.64 33.96 -17.26
C ASP A 247 22.45 32.63 -18.00
N PHE A 248 21.23 32.08 -17.95
CA PHE A 248 20.87 30.81 -18.58
C PHE A 248 19.37 30.71 -18.86
N VAL A 249 18.99 29.80 -19.77
CA VAL A 249 17.60 29.53 -20.14
C VAL A 249 17.27 28.05 -19.92
N LEU A 250 16.13 27.77 -19.29
CA LEU A 250 15.51 26.46 -19.35
C LEU A 250 14.29 26.52 -20.28
N THR A 251 14.22 25.61 -21.24
CA THR A 251 13.06 25.47 -22.12
C THR A 251 12.30 24.21 -21.75
N PHE A 252 10.99 24.34 -21.51
CA PHE A 252 10.09 23.23 -21.20
C PHE A 252 9.11 23.07 -22.34
N GLY A 253 8.96 21.86 -22.88
CA GLY A 253 8.09 21.55 -24.02
C GLY A 253 8.88 21.27 -25.30
N ASP A 254 8.14 20.93 -26.35
CA ASP A 254 8.69 20.50 -27.63
C ASP A 254 8.52 21.62 -28.66
N SER A 255 9.62 22.26 -29.03
CA SER A 255 9.59 23.37 -30.00
C SER A 255 9.04 22.93 -31.37
N SER A 256 9.03 21.64 -31.71
CA SER A 256 8.39 21.16 -32.94
C SER A 256 6.85 21.23 -32.91
N LYS A 257 6.26 21.33 -31.71
CA LYS A 257 4.82 21.45 -31.48
C LYS A 257 4.37 22.88 -31.15
N ASN A 258 5.31 23.85 -31.18
CA ASN A 258 5.08 25.24 -30.78
C ASN A 258 4.50 25.38 -29.35
N ASP A 259 4.75 24.42 -28.46
CA ASP A 259 4.26 24.43 -27.07
C ASP A 259 5.38 24.70 -26.03
N SER A 260 6.58 25.02 -26.50
CA SER A 260 7.73 25.26 -25.62
C SER A 260 7.70 26.65 -24.97
N VAL A 261 7.99 26.70 -23.67
CA VAL A 261 8.10 27.95 -22.89
C VAL A 261 9.49 28.08 -22.29
N GLU A 262 10.02 29.30 -22.31
CA GLU A 262 11.35 29.64 -21.84
C GLU A 262 11.30 30.27 -20.45
N PHE A 263 12.21 29.85 -19.58
CA PHE A 263 12.39 30.35 -18.23
C PHE A 263 13.82 30.85 -18.04
N TYR A 264 13.97 32.13 -17.69
CA TYR A 264 15.26 32.79 -17.50
C TYR A 264 15.76 32.55 -16.07
N VAL A 265 16.91 31.90 -15.91
CA VAL A 265 17.38 31.39 -14.62
C VAL A 265 18.86 31.72 -14.37
N HIS A 266 19.32 31.44 -13.14
CA HIS A 266 20.71 31.57 -12.72
C HIS A 266 21.40 30.20 -12.71
N ARG A 267 22.52 30.01 -13.44
CA ARG A 267 23.31 28.76 -13.40
C ARG A 267 23.73 28.39 -11.98
N ALA A 268 24.10 29.40 -11.20
CA ALA A 268 24.54 29.22 -9.81
C ALA A 268 23.47 28.54 -8.94
N ALA A 269 22.19 28.85 -9.14
CA ALA A 269 21.10 28.20 -8.40
C ALA A 269 21.00 26.70 -8.76
N LEU A 270 21.03 26.38 -10.05
CA LEU A 270 20.96 25.02 -10.57
C LEU A 270 22.17 24.17 -10.12
N ALA A 271 23.39 24.68 -10.34
CA ALA A 271 24.64 23.99 -10.02
C ALA A 271 24.80 23.72 -8.51
N ARG A 272 24.30 24.63 -7.66
CA ARG A 272 24.30 24.45 -6.20
C ARG A 272 23.45 23.26 -5.76
N THR A 273 22.35 23.01 -6.46
CA THR A 273 21.39 21.95 -6.11
C THR A 273 21.60 20.64 -6.87
N SER A 274 22.33 20.68 -7.99
CA SER A 274 22.58 19.53 -8.86
C SER A 274 24.00 19.58 -9.41
N SER A 275 24.83 18.65 -8.95
CA SER A 275 26.17 18.43 -9.50
C SER A 275 26.12 18.02 -10.98
N THR A 276 25.12 17.22 -11.37
CA THR A 276 24.88 16.84 -12.77
C THR A 276 24.68 18.07 -13.66
N LEU A 277 23.78 18.99 -13.30
CA LEU A 277 23.57 20.21 -14.07
C LEU A 277 24.83 21.08 -14.08
N GLY A 278 25.53 21.16 -12.95
CA GLY A 278 26.85 21.80 -12.84
C GLY A 278 27.85 21.29 -13.87
N GLN A 279 27.96 19.96 -14.01
CA GLN A 279 28.84 19.34 -15.01
C GLN A 279 28.37 19.61 -16.44
N LEU A 280 27.07 19.56 -16.72
CA LEU A 280 26.52 19.83 -18.05
C LEU A 280 26.78 21.27 -18.52
N PHE A 281 26.85 22.25 -17.60
CA PHE A 281 27.25 23.62 -17.95
C PHE A 281 28.69 23.70 -18.49
N VAL A 282 29.58 22.84 -17.97
CA VAL A 282 31.00 22.82 -18.33
C VAL A 282 31.26 21.97 -19.56
N THR A 283 30.69 20.76 -19.60
CA THR A 283 30.95 19.80 -20.69
C THR A 283 30.17 20.13 -21.95
N LYS A 284 28.99 20.75 -21.83
CA LYS A 284 28.05 20.99 -22.92
C LYS A 284 27.73 19.73 -23.73
N MET A 285 27.81 18.55 -23.10
CA MET A 285 27.52 17.27 -23.72
C MET A 285 26.11 16.80 -23.37
N ASN A 286 25.41 16.21 -24.33
CA ASN A 286 24.12 15.59 -24.07
C ASN A 286 24.32 14.32 -23.22
N PRO A 287 23.60 14.17 -22.09
CA PRO A 287 23.61 12.92 -21.35
C PRO A 287 22.87 11.83 -22.15
N PRO A 288 23.07 10.54 -21.80
CA PRO A 288 22.35 9.45 -22.44
C PRO A 288 20.83 9.60 -22.28
N GLY A 289 20.10 9.48 -23.38
CA GLY A 289 18.64 9.59 -23.42
C GLY A 289 18.14 10.88 -24.08
N ASP A 290 16.83 11.12 -23.96
CA ASP A 290 16.12 12.21 -24.63
C ASP A 290 15.41 13.16 -23.63
N GLN A 291 15.70 13.01 -22.34
CA GLN A 291 15.03 13.74 -21.27
C GLN A 291 15.53 15.18 -21.11
N ILE A 292 16.76 15.46 -21.54
CA ILE A 292 17.36 16.80 -21.60
C ILE A 292 18.22 16.91 -22.86
N LEU A 293 18.12 18.05 -23.54
CA LEU A 293 18.98 18.42 -24.64
C LEU A 293 19.85 19.62 -24.21
N VAL A 294 21.12 19.55 -24.54
CA VAL A 294 22.16 20.53 -24.25
C VAL A 294 22.71 21.04 -25.58
N PRO A 295 22.17 22.13 -26.12
CA PRO A 295 22.73 22.75 -27.32
C PRO A 295 24.12 23.30 -27.01
N THR A 296 25.12 22.90 -27.79
CA THR A 296 26.53 23.27 -27.56
C THR A 296 26.79 24.76 -27.79
N ALA A 297 26.02 25.39 -28.70
CA ALA A 297 26.19 26.79 -29.08
C ALA A 297 25.38 27.77 -28.20
N GLU A 298 24.55 27.27 -27.28
CA GLU A 298 23.65 28.09 -26.49
C GLU A 298 23.83 27.89 -24.99
N ASP A 299 23.42 28.90 -24.23
CA ASP A 299 23.32 28.86 -22.78
C ASP A 299 21.92 28.46 -22.34
N ARG A 300 21.55 27.25 -22.77
CA ARG A 300 20.22 26.68 -22.65
C ARG A 300 20.25 25.20 -22.30
N PHE A 301 19.26 24.74 -21.55
CA PHE A 301 18.85 23.33 -21.51
C PHE A 301 17.40 23.23 -21.97
N ILE A 302 17.10 22.19 -22.74
CA ILE A 302 15.75 21.92 -23.25
C ILE A 302 15.26 20.61 -22.65
N PHE A 303 14.08 20.64 -22.03
CA PHE A 303 13.40 19.48 -21.48
C PHE A 303 12.18 19.15 -22.35
N PRO A 304 12.35 18.37 -23.43
CA PRO A 304 11.33 18.19 -24.46
C PRO A 304 10.09 17.44 -23.95
N HIS A 305 10.24 16.63 -22.90
CA HIS A 305 9.16 15.81 -22.34
C HIS A 305 8.45 16.44 -21.14
N LEU A 306 8.92 17.60 -20.67
CA LEU A 306 8.24 18.37 -19.62
C LEU A 306 7.28 19.37 -20.25
N GLN A 307 6.21 19.67 -19.54
CA GLN A 307 5.24 20.69 -19.92
C GLN A 307 5.56 22.01 -19.20
N PRO A 308 5.17 23.19 -19.73
CA PRO A 308 5.43 24.47 -19.09
C PRO A 308 5.00 24.54 -17.61
N GLN A 309 3.85 23.95 -17.29
CA GLN A 309 3.33 23.86 -15.92
C GLN A 309 4.21 23.05 -14.96
N ASP A 310 5.04 22.13 -15.46
CA ASP A 310 5.96 21.34 -14.65
C ASP A 310 7.17 22.18 -14.18
N ALA A 311 7.43 23.33 -14.82
CA ALA A 311 8.52 24.23 -14.44
C ALA A 311 8.41 24.71 -12.99
N LYS A 312 7.18 24.92 -12.50
CA LYS A 312 6.94 25.30 -11.10
C LYS A 312 7.61 24.33 -10.12
N PHE A 313 7.53 23.03 -10.36
CA PHE A 313 8.15 22.02 -9.49
C PHE A 313 9.68 22.14 -9.50
N PHE A 314 10.29 22.13 -10.70
CA PHE A 314 11.76 22.17 -10.83
C PHE A 314 12.36 23.49 -10.33
N LEU A 315 11.77 24.62 -10.71
CA LEU A 315 12.23 25.94 -10.29
C LEU A 315 12.10 26.12 -8.78
N THR A 316 11.00 25.66 -8.18
CA THR A 316 10.85 25.67 -6.71
C THR A 316 11.99 24.88 -6.07
N TYR A 317 12.21 23.64 -6.52
CA TYR A 317 13.27 22.81 -5.97
C TYR A 317 14.67 23.42 -6.12
N PHE A 318 15.04 23.91 -7.30
CA PHE A 318 16.39 24.46 -7.53
C PHE A 318 16.67 25.76 -6.74
N TYR A 319 15.63 26.57 -6.48
CA TYR A 319 15.80 27.83 -5.76
C TYR A 319 15.68 27.68 -4.25
N THR A 320 14.75 26.84 -3.76
CA THR A 320 14.41 26.74 -2.34
C THR A 320 14.71 25.38 -1.72
N GLN A 321 15.03 24.36 -2.52
CA GLN A 321 15.10 22.94 -2.12
C GLN A 321 13.79 22.39 -1.55
N GLN A 322 12.69 23.14 -1.66
CA GLN A 322 11.37 22.66 -1.30
C GLN A 322 10.83 21.72 -2.37
N ILE A 323 10.25 20.63 -1.91
CA ILE A 323 9.58 19.65 -2.76
C ILE A 323 8.08 19.90 -2.68
N THR A 324 7.47 20.09 -3.85
CA THR A 324 6.00 20.13 -3.99
C THR A 324 5.52 18.88 -4.72
N LEU A 325 4.21 18.62 -4.67
CA LEU A 325 3.63 17.65 -5.59
C LEU A 325 3.62 18.22 -7.01
N PRO A 326 3.91 17.39 -8.03
CA PRO A 326 3.71 17.78 -9.41
C PRO A 326 2.21 17.77 -9.74
N HIS A 327 1.82 18.40 -10.85
CA HIS A 327 0.41 18.41 -11.27
C HIS A 327 -0.11 16.99 -11.55
N PHE A 328 -1.44 16.81 -11.56
CA PHE A 328 -2.04 15.51 -11.91
C PHE A 328 -1.55 15.03 -13.29
N GLY A 329 -1.25 13.73 -13.38
CA GLY A 329 -0.64 13.11 -14.57
C GLY A 329 0.85 13.42 -14.79
N ALA A 330 1.49 14.24 -13.95
CA ALA A 330 2.87 14.67 -14.14
C ALA A 330 3.93 13.83 -13.41
N PHE A 331 3.53 12.98 -12.45
CA PHE A 331 4.45 12.23 -11.59
C PHE A 331 5.53 11.45 -12.36
N ALA A 332 5.16 10.70 -13.40
CA ALA A 332 6.12 9.93 -14.19
C ALA A 332 7.11 10.82 -14.95
N ARG A 333 6.62 11.88 -15.63
CA ARG A 333 7.49 12.76 -16.42
C ARG A 333 8.42 13.60 -15.55
N VAL A 334 7.88 14.19 -14.47
CA VAL A 334 8.66 14.96 -13.50
C VAL A 334 9.66 14.06 -12.79
N GLY A 335 9.24 12.88 -12.33
CA GLY A 335 10.11 11.92 -11.65
C GLY A 335 11.28 11.45 -12.52
N ARG A 336 11.04 11.14 -13.80
CA ARG A 336 12.10 10.74 -14.74
C ARG A 336 13.17 11.80 -14.92
N VAL A 337 12.77 13.04 -15.18
CA VAL A 337 13.73 14.14 -15.34
C VAL A 337 14.43 14.46 -14.02
N PHE A 338 13.71 14.46 -12.90
CA PHE A 338 14.31 14.69 -11.59
C PHE A 338 15.38 13.64 -11.25
N CYS A 339 15.11 12.34 -11.49
CA CYS A 339 16.07 11.28 -11.23
C CYS A 339 17.35 11.37 -12.08
N MET A 340 17.30 12.04 -13.23
CA MET A 340 18.45 12.29 -14.08
C MET A 340 19.31 13.45 -13.57
N VAL A 341 18.68 14.52 -13.07
CA VAL A 341 19.38 15.74 -12.67
C VAL A 341 19.73 15.76 -11.18
N ALA A 342 19.04 15.01 -10.34
CA ALA A 342 19.26 15.00 -8.89
C ALA A 342 20.17 13.84 -8.45
N GLU A 343 20.86 14.04 -7.33
CA GLU A 343 21.68 13.02 -6.72
C GLU A 343 20.83 11.98 -5.98
N ARG A 344 21.36 10.76 -5.81
CA ARG A 344 20.62 9.65 -5.20
C ARG A 344 19.99 9.98 -3.83
N PRO A 345 20.65 10.67 -2.88
CA PRO A 345 20.02 11.04 -1.61
C PRO A 345 18.83 11.99 -1.80
N GLN A 346 18.92 12.92 -2.76
CA GLN A 346 17.85 13.86 -3.09
C GLN A 346 16.65 13.14 -3.72
N VAL A 347 16.89 12.12 -4.55
CA VAL A 347 15.83 11.26 -5.10
C VAL A 347 15.08 10.52 -3.99
N PHE A 348 15.77 9.94 -3.01
CA PHE A 348 15.08 9.33 -1.86
C PHE A 348 14.31 10.36 -1.03
N HIS A 349 14.88 11.55 -0.83
CA HIS A 349 14.21 12.64 -0.13
C HIS A 349 12.94 13.10 -0.87
N LEU A 350 12.98 13.18 -2.21
CA LEU A 350 11.83 13.48 -3.05
C LEU A 350 10.65 12.56 -2.76
N PHE A 351 10.87 11.24 -2.84
CA PHE A 351 9.78 10.28 -2.63
C PHE A 351 9.27 10.27 -1.19
N LYS A 352 10.14 10.50 -0.19
CA LYS A 352 9.72 10.68 1.20
C LYS A 352 8.77 11.89 1.34
N GLN A 353 9.10 13.03 0.72
CA GLN A 353 8.26 14.22 0.77
C GLN A 353 6.97 14.06 -0.04
N TRP A 354 7.02 13.46 -1.23
CA TRP A 354 5.81 13.16 -2.00
C TRP A 354 4.85 12.23 -1.26
N GLN A 355 5.36 11.21 -0.56
CA GLN A 355 4.52 10.36 0.28
C GLN A 355 3.79 11.17 1.34
N ARG A 356 4.52 12.03 2.05
CA ARG A 356 3.96 12.89 3.10
C ARG A 356 2.87 13.81 2.54
N LEU A 357 3.18 14.58 1.50
CA LEU A 357 2.25 15.53 0.89
C LEU A 357 1.00 14.85 0.33
N LEU A 358 1.14 13.65 -0.26
CA LEU A 358 0.00 12.86 -0.71
C LEU A 358 -0.88 12.41 0.46
N VAL A 359 -0.29 11.92 1.55
CA VAL A 359 -1.06 11.54 2.74
C VAL A 359 -1.76 12.75 3.35
N GLU A 360 -1.09 13.90 3.47
CA GLU A 360 -1.69 15.15 3.96
C GLU A 360 -2.91 15.55 3.11
N ASN A 361 -2.76 15.56 1.77
CA ASN A 361 -3.86 15.88 0.86
C ASN A 361 -5.05 14.92 1.02
N LEU A 362 -4.79 13.61 1.11
CA LEU A 362 -5.83 12.59 1.26
C LEU A 362 -6.57 12.71 2.60
N LEU A 363 -5.83 12.93 3.70
CA LEU A 363 -6.43 13.12 5.03
C LEU A 363 -7.23 14.43 5.10
N ASN A 364 -6.76 15.49 4.43
CA ASN A 364 -7.50 16.74 4.33
C ASN A 364 -8.79 16.59 3.51
N ALA A 365 -8.74 15.86 2.39
CA ALA A 365 -9.93 15.53 1.60
C ALA A 365 -10.95 14.75 2.45
N LYS A 366 -10.50 13.76 3.23
CA LYS A 366 -11.35 13.00 4.16
C LYS A 366 -11.99 13.88 5.24
N LYS A 367 -11.24 14.82 5.84
CA LYS A 367 -11.75 15.76 6.85
C LYS A 367 -12.83 16.68 6.29
N ASN A 368 -12.78 17.00 4.99
CA ASN A 368 -13.82 17.78 4.31
C ASN A 368 -15.03 16.90 3.94
N THR A 369 -15.69 16.36 4.96
CA THR A 369 -16.72 15.31 4.89
C THR A 369 -17.97 15.64 4.08
N LYS A 370 -18.11 16.89 3.59
CA LYS A 370 -19.26 17.33 2.79
C LYS A 370 -19.21 16.86 1.34
N ASP A 371 -18.05 16.47 0.82
CA ASP A 371 -17.89 16.07 -0.58
C ASP A 371 -17.27 14.67 -0.70
N SER A 372 -18.13 13.66 -0.82
CA SER A 372 -17.71 12.27 -1.04
C SER A 372 -16.98 12.09 -2.39
N ASN A 373 -17.31 12.91 -3.40
CA ASN A 373 -16.68 12.85 -4.72
C ASN A 373 -15.24 13.35 -4.65
N LEU A 374 -14.97 14.38 -3.84
CA LEU A 374 -13.61 14.86 -3.62
C LEU A 374 -12.68 13.76 -3.07
N VAL A 375 -13.17 12.95 -2.11
CA VAL A 375 -12.39 11.83 -1.55
C VAL A 375 -12.09 10.78 -2.62
N ILE A 376 -13.08 10.44 -3.46
CA ILE A 376 -12.93 9.50 -4.56
C ILE A 376 -11.91 10.03 -5.57
N GLU A 377 -12.08 11.28 -6.01
CA GLU A 377 -11.25 11.94 -7.00
C GLU A 377 -9.78 12.01 -6.55
N GLU A 378 -9.52 12.49 -5.34
CA GLU A 378 -8.16 12.59 -4.80
C GLU A 378 -7.52 11.22 -4.56
N SER A 379 -8.30 10.22 -4.14
CA SER A 379 -7.80 8.84 -3.99
C SER A 379 -7.39 8.24 -5.33
N VAL A 380 -8.20 8.41 -6.38
CA VAL A 380 -7.91 7.91 -7.73
C VAL A 380 -6.70 8.64 -8.33
N LYS A 381 -6.65 9.97 -8.21
CA LYS A 381 -5.51 10.79 -8.66
C LYS A 381 -4.21 10.36 -7.96
N ALA A 382 -4.26 10.16 -6.64
CA ALA A 382 -3.11 9.69 -5.87
C ALA A 382 -2.66 8.30 -6.33
N LEU A 383 -3.57 7.34 -6.54
CA LEU A 383 -3.22 6.00 -7.01
C LEU A 383 -2.61 6.02 -8.41
N ILE A 384 -3.14 6.82 -9.35
CA ILE A 384 -2.53 7.03 -10.67
C ILE A 384 -1.10 7.56 -10.53
N GLY A 385 -0.90 8.58 -9.68
CA GLY A 385 0.43 9.14 -9.41
C GLY A 385 1.40 8.13 -8.77
N ILE A 386 0.92 7.32 -7.82
CA ILE A 386 1.69 6.31 -7.11
C ILE A 386 2.14 5.19 -8.05
N TYR A 387 1.24 4.66 -8.88
CA TYR A 387 1.57 3.62 -9.86
C TYR A 387 2.39 4.14 -11.04
N SER A 388 2.57 5.46 -11.14
CA SER A 388 3.48 6.13 -12.07
C SER A 388 4.87 6.39 -11.46
N ALA A 389 5.05 6.19 -10.15
CA ALA A 389 6.31 6.32 -9.44
C ALA A 389 7.05 4.97 -9.33
N PRO A 390 8.36 4.96 -9.04
CA PRO A 390 9.11 3.74 -8.78
C PRO A 390 8.46 2.90 -7.66
N TYR A 391 8.42 1.58 -7.89
CA TYR A 391 7.87 0.62 -6.93
C TYR A 391 8.54 0.77 -5.54
N GLY A 392 7.73 0.75 -4.49
CA GLY A 392 8.18 0.93 -3.11
C GLY A 392 8.53 2.36 -2.69
N GLY A 393 8.34 3.35 -3.57
CA GLY A 393 8.62 4.76 -3.26
C GLY A 393 7.58 5.43 -2.36
N LEU A 394 6.32 5.00 -2.42
CA LEU A 394 5.17 5.68 -1.78
C LEU A 394 4.22 4.70 -1.02
N PRO A 395 4.74 3.76 -0.20
CA PRO A 395 3.94 2.70 0.39
C PRO A 395 2.82 3.17 1.32
N VAL A 396 3.02 4.24 2.12
CA VAL A 396 2.01 4.74 3.05
C VAL A 396 0.91 5.50 2.31
N ALA A 397 1.28 6.34 1.34
CA ALA A 397 0.30 7.06 0.51
C ALA A 397 -0.59 6.08 -0.27
N LYS A 398 -0.01 4.97 -0.78
CA LYS A 398 -0.79 3.90 -1.41
C LYS A 398 -1.82 3.31 -0.47
N ARG A 399 -1.46 3.08 0.79
CA ARG A 399 -2.36 2.51 1.79
C ARG A 399 -3.53 3.42 2.09
N VAL A 400 -3.26 4.70 2.33
CA VAL A 400 -4.28 5.71 2.59
C VAL A 400 -5.23 5.84 1.40
N ALA A 401 -4.70 5.98 0.18
CA ALA A 401 -5.53 6.11 -1.02
C ALA A 401 -6.35 4.84 -1.29
N SER A 402 -5.76 3.65 -1.18
CA SER A 402 -6.46 2.39 -1.39
C SER A 402 -7.55 2.14 -0.35
N SER A 403 -7.30 2.44 0.92
CA SER A 403 -8.28 2.22 1.98
C SER A 403 -9.42 3.24 1.95
N LEU A 404 -9.15 4.51 1.62
CA LEU A 404 -10.19 5.50 1.36
C LEU A 404 -11.08 5.10 0.19
N LEU A 405 -10.48 4.67 -0.92
CA LEU A 405 -11.25 4.23 -2.08
C LEU A 405 -12.04 2.95 -1.79
N ALA A 406 -11.45 2.00 -1.05
CA ALA A 406 -12.13 0.78 -0.59
C ALA A 406 -13.34 1.09 0.30
N ASP A 407 -13.22 2.05 1.22
CA ASP A 407 -14.32 2.52 2.07
C ASP A 407 -15.45 3.11 1.21
N LYS A 408 -15.10 3.91 0.20
CA LYS A 408 -16.09 4.50 -0.73
C LYS A 408 -16.76 3.48 -1.64
N ILE A 409 -16.05 2.45 -2.10
CA ILE A 409 -16.64 1.33 -2.81
C ILE A 409 -17.66 0.63 -1.91
N SER A 410 -17.29 0.32 -0.65
CA SER A 410 -18.20 -0.33 0.30
C SER A 410 -19.46 0.50 0.58
N GLN A 411 -19.33 1.82 0.68
CA GLN A 411 -20.46 2.75 0.86
C GLN A 411 -21.39 2.77 -0.36
N TRP A 412 -20.83 2.77 -1.57
CA TRP A 412 -21.61 2.77 -2.82
C TRP A 412 -22.31 1.42 -3.06
N ASP A 413 -21.64 0.31 -2.76
CA ASP A 413 -22.22 -1.03 -2.89
C ASP A 413 -23.45 -1.19 -1.98
N ALA A 414 -23.42 -0.61 -0.77
CA ALA A 414 -24.57 -0.57 0.14
C ALA A 414 -25.77 0.22 -0.43
N GLU A 415 -25.52 1.18 -1.31
CA GLU A 415 -26.54 1.91 -2.07
C GLU A 415 -26.95 1.20 -3.38
N SER A 416 -26.50 -0.04 -3.61
CA SER A 416 -26.68 -0.78 -4.87
C SER A 416 -26.11 -0.05 -6.10
N LYS A 417 -25.07 0.76 -5.93
CA LYS A 417 -24.34 1.44 -7.01
C LYS A 417 -23.00 0.75 -7.26
N ASN A 418 -22.50 0.81 -8.49
CA ASN A 418 -21.19 0.25 -8.84
C ASN A 418 -20.17 1.35 -9.13
N LEU A 419 -19.44 1.77 -8.09
CA LEU A 419 -18.43 2.82 -8.20
C LEU A 419 -17.29 2.42 -9.15
N VAL A 420 -16.91 1.13 -9.18
CA VAL A 420 -15.81 0.64 -10.03
C VAL A 420 -16.12 0.83 -11.51
N THR A 421 -17.34 0.53 -11.94
CA THR A 421 -17.80 0.76 -13.31
C THR A 421 -17.88 2.26 -13.60
N SER A 422 -18.46 3.06 -12.69
CA SER A 422 -18.54 4.52 -12.86
C SER A 422 -17.17 5.17 -13.04
N LEU A 423 -16.14 4.73 -12.32
CA LEU A 423 -14.78 5.24 -12.45
C LEU A 423 -14.12 4.88 -13.79
N ARG A 424 -14.41 3.69 -14.34
CA ARG A 424 -13.88 3.27 -15.65
C ARG A 424 -14.46 4.08 -16.79
N ASP A 425 -15.72 4.50 -16.65
CA ASP A 425 -16.44 5.28 -17.66
C ASP A 425 -16.25 6.79 -17.50
N ASP A 426 -15.68 7.25 -16.38
CA ASP A 426 -15.45 8.68 -16.10
C ASP A 426 -14.50 9.31 -17.14
N PRO A 427 -14.92 10.37 -17.86
CA PRO A 427 -14.09 11.06 -18.85
C PRO A 427 -12.73 11.54 -18.32
N ASN A 428 -12.63 11.86 -17.03
CA ASN A 428 -11.39 12.30 -16.38
C ASN A 428 -10.39 11.15 -16.18
N PHE A 429 -10.89 9.92 -16.04
CA PHE A 429 -10.10 8.75 -15.66
C PHE A 429 -9.99 7.66 -16.73
N LYS A 430 -10.90 7.62 -17.71
CA LYS A 430 -10.95 6.59 -18.77
C LYS A 430 -9.67 6.43 -19.58
N GLN A 431 -8.84 7.47 -19.64
CA GLN A 431 -7.55 7.47 -20.35
C GLN A 431 -6.41 6.79 -19.55
N TYR A 432 -6.63 6.49 -18.27
CA TYR A 432 -5.66 5.84 -17.40
C TYR A 432 -5.99 4.36 -17.21
N ASP A 433 -4.95 3.54 -17.07
CA ASP A 433 -5.10 2.12 -16.78
C ASP A 433 -5.39 1.90 -15.29
N LEU A 434 -6.66 2.05 -14.92
CA LEU A 434 -7.14 1.79 -13.56
C LEU A 434 -7.08 0.30 -13.17
N GLY A 435 -6.91 -0.59 -14.16
CA GLY A 435 -6.76 -2.04 -13.96
C GLY A 435 -5.53 -2.40 -13.12
N LYS A 436 -4.52 -1.52 -13.07
CA LYS A 436 -3.31 -1.71 -12.25
C LYS A 436 -3.56 -1.68 -10.75
N PHE A 437 -4.64 -1.07 -10.28
CA PHE A 437 -4.87 -0.89 -8.85
C PHE A 437 -6.29 -1.20 -8.38
N LEU A 438 -7.32 -1.01 -9.21
CA LEU A 438 -8.71 -1.25 -8.80
C LEU A 438 -8.96 -2.68 -8.29
N PRO A 439 -8.44 -3.75 -8.92
CA PRO A 439 -8.61 -5.10 -8.39
C PRO A 439 -8.05 -5.25 -6.96
N GLY A 440 -6.88 -4.66 -6.70
CA GLY A 440 -6.28 -4.66 -5.36
C GLY A 440 -7.07 -3.85 -4.34
N VAL A 441 -7.71 -2.75 -4.76
CA VAL A 441 -8.59 -1.95 -3.89
C VAL A 441 -9.88 -2.70 -3.54
N VAL A 442 -10.52 -3.34 -4.52
CA VAL A 442 -11.71 -4.18 -4.29
C VAL A 442 -11.37 -5.35 -3.36
N ARG A 443 -10.24 -6.01 -3.58
CA ARG A 443 -9.77 -7.07 -2.69
C ARG A 443 -9.51 -6.57 -1.27
N LEU A 444 -8.92 -5.38 -1.11
CA LEU A 444 -8.77 -4.75 0.21
C LEU A 444 -10.13 -4.47 0.87
N GLN A 445 -11.11 -3.98 0.11
CA GLN A 445 -12.49 -3.78 0.58
C GLN A 445 -13.11 -5.08 1.09
N HIS A 446 -12.94 -6.19 0.37
CA HIS A 446 -13.40 -7.51 0.83
C HIS A 446 -12.72 -7.95 2.12
N PHE A 447 -11.38 -7.85 2.22
CA PHE A 447 -10.66 -8.23 3.42
C PHE A 447 -11.11 -7.44 4.65
N ILE A 448 -11.24 -6.11 4.53
CA ILE A 448 -11.67 -5.26 5.65
C ILE A 448 -13.12 -5.60 6.03
N SER A 449 -13.99 -5.81 5.03
CA SER A 449 -15.39 -6.10 5.26
C SER A 449 -15.64 -7.46 5.92
N ALA A 450 -14.70 -8.40 5.76
CA ALA A 450 -14.75 -9.75 6.32
C ALA A 450 -14.52 -9.80 7.83
N VAL A 451 -13.94 -8.74 8.41
CA VAL A 451 -13.51 -8.73 9.81
C VAL A 451 -14.46 -7.83 10.60
N LYS A 452 -14.99 -8.40 11.68
CA LYS A 452 -15.79 -7.61 12.62
C LYS A 452 -14.83 -6.80 13.49
N LYS A 453 -15.13 -5.51 13.59
CA LYS A 453 -14.39 -4.55 14.40
C LYS A 453 -15.32 -3.87 15.39
N THR A 454 -14.95 -3.87 16.66
CA THR A 454 -15.63 -3.14 17.73
C THR A 454 -14.61 -2.40 18.55
N GLY A 455 -14.82 -1.10 18.80
CA GLY A 455 -14.00 -0.45 19.81
C GLY A 455 -14.37 -1.00 21.20
N ILE A 456 -13.42 -0.98 22.15
CA ILE A 456 -13.70 -1.21 23.58
C ILE A 456 -13.38 0.04 24.40
#